data_AF-A0A1R1I1A7-F1
#
_entry.id   AF-A0A1R1I1A7-F1
#
_cell.length_a   1.000
_cell.length_b   1.000
_cell.length_c   1.000
_cell.angle_alpha   90.00
_cell.angle_beta   90.00
_cell.angle_gamma   90.00
#
_symmetry.space_group_name_H-M   'P 1'
#
loop_
_entity.id
_entity.type
_entity.pdbx_description
1 polymer ?
#
loop_
_entity_poly.entity_id
_entity_poly.type
_entity_poly.pdbx_seq_one_letter_code
_entity_poly.pdbx_strand_id
1 'polypeptide(L)'
;MKAQLRCTTLLLLGALTVSPWAQAAPDWNKVAGTTIHVFHPGATPWEWIESKGKHGGSRGLTRGETCAGCHVEGGEINVDLSRLGSELEPKGAPKTMSFPVTVQAAYDAGQLYVRLSFKAPDGGFDKSDKDNAVKATVMFPSAQVPMAEQVGCWATCHQDAKTMPDGKDKTKYVSAGAYELMQWSSSGKVADGSVTDQRRMDGGQAGVKAEGGKNGDSWTVTFSRKLPATPTVHFGLAVHADHAGGRFHHVSFGHTIGLGGDGDVKAQKF
;
A
#
# COMPACT_ATOMS: atom_id res chain seq x y z
N MET A 1 -5.09 -73.83 -17.64
CA MET A 1 -4.24 -72.71 -17.17
C MET A 1 -4.58 -71.46 -17.96
N LYS A 2 -5.22 -70.47 -17.34
CA LYS A 2 -5.25 -69.05 -17.76
C LYS A 2 -5.79 -68.24 -16.57
N ALA A 3 -5.00 -67.24 -16.17
CA ALA A 3 -5.04 -66.57 -14.88
C ALA A 3 -6.20 -65.57 -14.75
N GLN A 4 -6.78 -65.49 -13.55
CA GLN A 4 -7.65 -64.40 -13.12
C GLN A 4 -6.81 -63.20 -12.66
N LEU A 5 -6.98 -62.06 -13.32
CA LEU A 5 -6.44 -60.78 -12.89
C LEU A 5 -7.32 -60.22 -11.76
N ARG A 6 -6.77 -60.13 -10.54
CA ARG A 6 -7.39 -59.38 -9.44
C ARG A 6 -6.90 -57.94 -9.50
N CYS A 7 -7.81 -57.00 -9.75
CA CYS A 7 -7.54 -55.56 -9.64
C CYS A 7 -7.75 -55.16 -8.18
N THR A 8 -6.68 -54.80 -7.48
CA THR A 8 -6.71 -54.34 -6.09
C THR A 8 -6.86 -52.82 -6.09
N THR A 9 -8.04 -52.30 -5.76
CA THR A 9 -8.26 -50.87 -5.57
C THR A 9 -7.73 -50.46 -4.20
N LEU A 10 -6.62 -49.72 -4.19
CA LEU A 10 -6.07 -49.08 -2.99
C LEU A 10 -6.81 -47.75 -2.76
N LEU A 11 -7.69 -47.69 -1.75
CA LEU A 11 -8.25 -46.42 -1.28
C LEU A 11 -7.20 -45.69 -0.43
N LEU A 12 -6.63 -44.60 -0.96
CA LEU A 12 -5.96 -43.60 -0.13
C LEU A 12 -7.02 -42.74 0.57
N LEU A 13 -7.26 -42.97 1.86
CA LEU A 13 -7.91 -41.97 2.72
C LEU A 13 -6.90 -40.85 3.01
N GLY A 14 -7.07 -39.71 2.35
CA GLY A 14 -6.36 -38.48 2.69
C GLY A 14 -6.88 -37.94 4.03
N ALA A 15 -6.02 -37.91 5.05
CA ALA A 15 -6.32 -37.26 6.32
C ALA A 15 -6.32 -35.73 6.11
N LEU A 16 -7.50 -35.13 6.08
CA LEU A 16 -7.68 -33.67 6.18
C LEU A 16 -7.42 -33.26 7.64
N THR A 17 -6.23 -32.73 7.91
CA THR A 17 -5.96 -31.99 9.15
C THR A 17 -6.65 -30.63 9.05
N VAL A 18 -7.84 -30.53 9.64
CA VAL A 18 -8.54 -29.25 9.76
C VAL A 18 -7.73 -28.38 10.72
N SER A 19 -7.00 -27.41 10.19
CA SER A 19 -6.25 -26.46 11.01
C SER A 19 -7.24 -25.62 11.83
N PRO A 20 -7.15 -25.59 13.17
CA PRO A 20 -8.12 -24.90 14.04
C PRO A 20 -8.04 -23.36 13.98
N TRP A 21 -7.39 -22.81 12.94
CA TRP A 21 -7.14 -21.39 12.72
C TRP A 21 -7.68 -20.89 11.38
N ALA A 22 -8.52 -21.67 10.69
CA ALA A 22 -9.26 -21.19 9.53
C ALA A 22 -10.32 -20.19 10.00
N GLN A 23 -9.88 -18.99 10.37
CA GLN A 23 -10.76 -17.82 10.44
C GLN A 23 -11.43 -17.69 9.07
N ALA A 24 -12.75 -17.60 9.06
CA ALA A 24 -13.49 -17.43 7.83
C ALA A 24 -12.95 -16.20 7.09
N ALA A 25 -12.63 -16.32 5.81
CA ALA A 25 -12.25 -15.16 5.02
C ALA A 25 -13.49 -14.29 4.74
N PRO A 26 -13.35 -12.96 4.58
CA PRO A 26 -14.46 -12.10 4.17
C PRO A 26 -15.03 -12.56 2.82
N ASP A 27 -16.36 -12.53 2.67
CA ASP A 27 -17.01 -12.67 1.36
C ASP A 27 -16.85 -11.35 0.58
N TRP A 28 -15.77 -11.24 -0.17
CA TRP A 28 -15.42 -10.03 -0.93
C TRP A 28 -16.47 -9.60 -1.96
N ASN A 29 -17.41 -10.47 -2.35
CA ASN A 29 -18.51 -10.07 -3.24
C ASN A 29 -19.54 -9.19 -2.53
N LYS A 30 -19.56 -9.19 -1.20
CA LYS A 30 -20.44 -8.37 -0.36
C LYS A 30 -19.75 -7.13 0.23
N VAL A 31 -18.43 -7.04 0.11
CA VAL A 31 -17.66 -5.91 0.61
C VAL A 31 -17.62 -4.81 -0.46
N ALA A 32 -18.08 -3.60 -0.15
CA ALA A 32 -18.01 -2.49 -1.08
C ALA A 32 -16.55 -2.15 -1.44
N GLY A 33 -16.30 -1.92 -2.73
CA GLY A 33 -15.01 -1.44 -3.22
C GLY A 33 -15.02 0.08 -3.38
N THR A 34 -13.98 0.74 -2.89
CA THR A 34 -13.69 2.15 -3.15
C THR A 34 -12.53 2.24 -4.12
N THR A 35 -12.65 3.03 -5.18
CA THR A 35 -11.53 3.32 -6.09
C THR A 35 -10.68 4.44 -5.50
N ILE A 36 -9.39 4.17 -5.30
CA ILE A 36 -8.37 5.14 -4.91
C ILE A 36 -7.36 5.22 -6.04
N HIS A 37 -7.11 6.42 -6.55
CA HIS A 37 -6.05 6.62 -7.54
C HIS A 37 -4.69 6.68 -6.84
N VAL A 38 -3.70 6.06 -7.48
CA VAL A 38 -2.29 6.22 -7.12
C VAL A 38 -1.56 6.90 -8.27
N PHE A 39 -0.58 7.74 -7.95
CA PHE A 39 0.19 8.48 -8.95
C PHE A 39 1.67 8.50 -8.65
N HIS A 40 2.50 8.66 -9.67
CA HIS A 40 3.94 8.80 -9.51
C HIS A 40 4.27 10.22 -9.01
N PRO A 41 4.83 10.38 -7.80
CA PRO A 41 4.98 11.69 -7.18
C PRO A 41 6.24 12.45 -7.62
N GLY A 42 7.08 11.86 -8.49
CA GLY A 42 8.39 12.40 -8.80
C GLY A 42 9.30 12.51 -7.56
N ALA A 43 10.33 13.34 -7.65
CA ALA A 43 11.20 13.70 -6.53
C ALA A 43 10.63 14.89 -5.74
N THR A 44 9.45 14.72 -5.13
CA THR A 44 8.75 15.74 -4.31
C THR A 44 8.76 15.40 -2.81
N PRO A 45 9.91 15.52 -2.12
CA PRO A 45 10.01 15.19 -0.70
C PRO A 45 9.31 16.24 0.17
N TRP A 46 9.19 15.93 1.46
CA TRP A 46 8.61 16.80 2.48
C TRP A 46 9.21 18.21 2.47
N GLU A 47 10.53 18.33 2.32
CA GLU A 47 11.22 19.63 2.27
C GLU A 47 10.80 20.48 1.07
N TRP A 48 10.40 19.84 -0.04
CA TRP A 48 9.83 20.54 -1.19
C TRP A 48 8.39 20.97 -0.93
N ILE A 49 7.57 20.12 -0.31
CA ILE A 49 6.17 20.41 0.04
C ILE A 49 6.07 21.62 0.97
N GLU A 50 6.97 21.71 1.96
CA GLU A 50 7.02 22.82 2.92
C GLU A 50 7.74 24.06 2.39
N SER A 51 8.45 23.95 1.27
CA SER A 51 9.26 25.05 0.74
C SER A 51 8.39 26.27 0.41
N LYS A 52 8.92 27.47 0.67
CA LYS A 52 8.28 28.71 0.23
C LYS A 52 8.57 28.91 -1.26
N GLY A 53 7.52 28.95 -2.08
CA GLY A 53 7.58 29.35 -3.48
C GLY A 53 7.83 28.23 -4.51
N LYS A 54 8.29 27.04 -4.12
CA LYS A 54 8.35 25.88 -5.04
C LYS A 54 7.08 25.03 -5.00
N HIS A 55 6.47 24.93 -3.82
CA HIS A 55 5.15 24.35 -3.59
C HIS A 55 4.34 25.24 -2.65
N GLY A 56 3.02 25.32 -2.83
CA GLY A 56 2.14 26.16 -1.99
C GLY A 56 1.73 25.51 -0.66
N GLY A 57 2.11 24.25 -0.45
CA GLY A 57 1.58 23.37 0.60
C GLY A 57 1.73 23.92 2.02
N SER A 58 2.86 24.52 2.37
CA SER A 58 3.08 25.09 3.71
C SER A 58 1.98 26.07 4.16
N ARG A 59 1.42 26.86 3.23
CA ARG A 59 0.32 27.80 3.55
C ARG A 59 -1.00 27.08 3.80
N GLY A 60 -1.30 26.02 3.04
CA GLY A 60 -2.53 25.23 3.24
C GLY A 60 -2.45 24.42 4.54
N LEU A 61 -1.33 23.73 4.75
CA LEU A 61 -1.12 22.88 5.93
C LEU A 61 -1.21 23.66 7.25
N THR A 62 -0.67 24.88 7.28
CA THR A 62 -0.79 25.78 8.46
C THR A 62 -2.21 26.23 8.77
N ARG A 63 -3.15 26.13 7.80
CA ARG A 63 -4.58 26.38 8.00
C ARG A 63 -5.38 25.10 8.31
N GLY A 64 -4.72 23.96 8.43
CA GLY A 64 -5.38 22.67 8.67
C GLY A 64 -5.88 21.97 7.40
N GLU A 65 -5.56 22.48 6.20
CA GLU A 65 -5.90 21.80 4.95
C GLU A 65 -5.11 20.50 4.81
N THR A 66 -5.67 19.50 4.13
CA THR A 66 -4.99 18.24 3.82
C THR A 66 -4.48 18.28 2.38
N CYS A 67 -3.50 17.45 2.03
CA CYS A 67 -3.05 17.31 0.65
C CYS A 67 -4.23 16.95 -0.27
N ALA A 68 -5.08 16.02 0.16
CA ALA A 68 -6.27 15.61 -0.57
C ALA A 68 -7.30 16.74 -0.71
N GLY A 69 -7.43 17.62 0.30
CA GLY A 69 -8.35 18.75 0.23
C GLY A 69 -8.04 19.74 -0.90
N CYS A 70 -6.78 19.81 -1.36
CA CYS A 70 -6.38 20.61 -2.52
C CYS A 70 -6.23 19.78 -3.81
N HIS A 71 -5.80 18.53 -3.68
CA HIS A 71 -5.39 17.69 -4.82
C HIS A 71 -6.35 16.55 -5.14
N VAL A 72 -7.53 16.51 -4.52
CA VAL A 72 -8.59 15.57 -4.87
C VAL A 72 -9.89 16.34 -5.06
N GLU A 73 -10.47 16.22 -6.25
CA GLU A 73 -11.74 16.85 -6.60
C GLU A 73 -12.64 15.80 -7.25
N GLY A 74 -13.85 15.61 -6.71
CA GLY A 74 -14.80 14.62 -7.24
C GLY A 74 -14.31 13.16 -7.17
N GLY A 75 -13.31 12.85 -6.33
CA GLY A 75 -12.68 11.52 -6.22
C GLY A 75 -11.51 11.30 -7.17
N GLU A 76 -11.19 12.27 -8.03
CA GLU A 76 -10.06 12.23 -8.95
C GLU A 76 -8.89 13.05 -8.44
N ILE A 77 -7.67 12.67 -8.82
CA ILE A 77 -6.45 13.39 -8.43
C ILE A 77 -6.28 14.62 -9.32
N ASN A 78 -6.24 15.79 -8.68
CA ASN A 78 -5.94 17.07 -9.29
C ASN A 78 -4.47 17.47 -9.02
N VAL A 79 -3.55 16.82 -9.72
CA VAL A 79 -2.12 17.15 -9.74
C VAL A 79 -1.63 17.28 -11.18
N ASP A 80 -0.66 18.15 -11.41
CA ASP A 80 -0.01 18.27 -12.71
C ASP A 80 0.96 17.09 -12.94
N LEU A 81 0.42 15.98 -13.44
CA LEU A 81 1.18 14.76 -13.74
C LEU A 81 2.26 15.00 -14.81
N SER A 82 2.06 15.96 -15.72
CA SER A 82 3.05 16.28 -16.75
C SER A 82 4.28 16.92 -16.12
N ARG A 83 4.07 17.91 -15.25
CA ARG A 83 5.14 18.56 -14.49
C ARG A 83 5.84 17.58 -13.54
N LEU A 84 5.09 16.71 -12.88
CA LEU A 84 5.67 15.67 -12.02
C LEU A 84 6.64 14.76 -12.79
N GLY A 85 6.25 14.33 -13.99
CA GLY A 85 7.06 13.40 -14.79
C GLY A 85 8.19 14.04 -15.60
N SER A 86 8.13 15.34 -15.87
CA SER A 86 9.11 16.05 -16.71
C SER A 86 10.07 16.94 -15.92
N GLU A 87 9.55 17.83 -15.09
CA GLU A 87 10.36 18.80 -14.32
C GLU A 87 10.82 18.21 -12.98
N LEU A 88 9.94 17.45 -12.31
CA LEU A 88 10.16 17.01 -10.93
C LEU A 88 10.68 15.57 -10.84
N GLU A 89 10.92 14.91 -11.97
CA GLU A 89 11.44 13.54 -12.03
C GLU A 89 12.73 13.47 -12.87
N PRO A 90 13.88 13.92 -12.33
CA PRO A 90 15.08 14.18 -13.12
C PRO A 90 15.73 12.93 -13.73
N LYS A 91 15.40 11.73 -13.25
CA LYS A 91 15.91 10.49 -13.84
C LYS A 91 15.08 10.03 -15.03
N GLY A 92 13.76 10.19 -14.92
CA GLY A 92 12.80 9.73 -15.92
C GLY A 92 11.57 9.12 -15.26
N ALA A 93 10.41 9.41 -15.83
CA ALA A 93 9.12 9.01 -15.32
C ALA A 93 8.63 7.68 -15.95
N PRO A 94 7.76 6.93 -15.24
CA PRO A 94 7.05 5.82 -15.86
C PRO A 94 6.09 6.32 -16.96
N LYS A 95 5.80 5.46 -17.94
CA LYS A 95 4.82 5.78 -19.00
C LYS A 95 3.42 6.08 -18.43
N THR A 96 3.02 5.32 -17.42
CA THR A 96 1.74 5.52 -16.73
C THR A 96 1.99 6.32 -15.47
N MET A 97 1.48 7.55 -15.41
CA MET A 97 1.68 8.43 -14.25
C MET A 97 0.64 8.25 -13.15
N SER A 98 -0.55 7.74 -13.47
CA SER A 98 -1.62 7.49 -12.50
C SER A 98 -2.47 6.30 -12.95
N PHE A 99 -2.96 5.51 -11.99
CA PHE A 99 -3.92 4.43 -12.26
C PHE A 99 -4.81 4.14 -11.03
N PRO A 100 -6.02 3.59 -11.24
CA PRO A 100 -6.93 3.27 -10.15
C PRO A 100 -6.54 1.98 -9.43
N VAL A 101 -6.73 1.97 -8.11
CA VAL A 101 -6.67 0.79 -7.23
C VAL A 101 -8.01 0.65 -6.53
N THR A 102 -8.69 -0.48 -6.73
CA THR A 102 -9.88 -0.81 -5.95
C THR A 102 -9.45 -1.31 -4.58
N VAL A 103 -9.95 -0.67 -3.54
CA VAL A 103 -9.70 -1.02 -2.13
C VAL A 103 -10.99 -1.50 -1.51
N GLN A 104 -10.93 -2.68 -0.91
CA GLN A 104 -11.99 -3.24 -0.08
C GLN A 104 -11.44 -3.46 1.33
N ALA A 105 -12.25 -3.19 2.36
CA ALA A 105 -11.87 -3.44 3.74
C ALA A 105 -12.95 -4.25 4.46
N ALA A 106 -12.51 -5.16 5.33
CA ALA A 106 -13.39 -5.94 6.17
C ALA A 106 -12.72 -6.20 7.53
N TYR A 107 -13.49 -6.48 8.57
CA TYR A 107 -12.92 -6.77 9.89
C TYR A 107 -13.79 -7.73 10.70
N ASP A 108 -13.14 -8.47 11.59
CA ASP A 108 -13.78 -9.36 12.57
C ASP A 108 -13.44 -8.92 14.00
N ALA A 109 -13.55 -9.82 14.99
CA ALA A 109 -13.25 -9.51 16.38
C ALA A 109 -11.76 -9.25 16.68
N GLY A 110 -10.84 -9.63 15.79
CA GLY A 110 -9.39 -9.59 16.04
C GLY A 110 -8.54 -9.06 14.89
N GLN A 111 -9.06 -9.01 13.66
CA GLN A 111 -8.30 -8.64 12.48
C GLN A 111 -9.00 -7.61 11.59
N LEU A 112 -8.18 -6.72 11.00
CA LEU A 112 -8.53 -5.89 9.86
C LEU A 112 -7.95 -6.54 8.60
N TYR A 113 -8.79 -6.64 7.57
CA TYR A 113 -8.45 -7.13 6.24
C TYR A 113 -8.54 -5.99 5.23
N VAL A 114 -7.51 -5.86 4.39
CA VAL A 114 -7.47 -4.86 3.30
C VAL A 114 -7.13 -5.58 2.01
N ARG A 115 -8.03 -5.52 1.04
CA ARG A 115 -7.84 -6.10 -0.29
C ARG A 115 -7.66 -5.00 -1.32
N LEU A 116 -6.56 -5.09 -2.07
CA LEU A 116 -6.22 -4.21 -3.18
C LEU A 116 -6.40 -4.99 -4.48
N SER A 117 -7.04 -4.37 -5.47
CA SER A 117 -7.16 -4.94 -6.83
C SER A 117 -6.83 -3.87 -7.88
N PHE A 118 -5.89 -4.15 -8.78
CA PHE A 118 -5.41 -3.18 -9.76
C PHE A 118 -4.73 -3.82 -10.96
N LYS A 119 -4.78 -3.14 -12.11
CA LYS A 119 -3.93 -3.46 -13.27
C LYS A 119 -2.59 -2.74 -13.09
N ALA A 120 -1.53 -3.49 -12.83
CA ALA A 120 -0.19 -2.92 -12.69
C ALA A 120 0.27 -2.37 -14.06
N PRO A 121 0.73 -1.12 -14.14
CA PRO A 121 1.21 -0.57 -15.40
C PRO A 121 2.58 -1.13 -15.78
N ASP A 122 2.79 -1.30 -17.09
CA ASP A 122 4.11 -1.51 -17.68
C ASP A 122 4.77 -0.16 -18.02
N GLY A 123 6.05 -0.19 -18.43
CA GLY A 123 6.79 0.99 -18.84
C GLY A 123 7.33 1.79 -17.66
N GLY A 124 7.70 1.09 -16.59
CA GLY A 124 8.45 1.66 -15.48
C GLY A 124 9.82 2.11 -15.95
N PHE A 125 10.24 3.30 -15.50
CA PHE A 125 11.59 3.80 -15.78
C PHE A 125 12.66 2.99 -15.06
N ASP A 126 12.46 2.74 -13.76
CA ASP A 126 13.35 1.91 -12.96
C ASP A 126 12.93 0.44 -13.02
N LYS A 127 13.91 -0.44 -13.15
CA LYS A 127 13.74 -1.90 -13.13
C LYS A 127 14.73 -2.57 -12.17
N SER A 128 15.06 -1.88 -11.09
CA SER A 128 16.09 -2.34 -10.16
C SER A 128 15.66 -3.54 -9.31
N ASP A 129 14.35 -3.77 -9.15
CA ASP A 129 13.78 -4.92 -8.43
C ASP A 129 13.55 -6.11 -9.37
N LYS A 130 14.63 -6.84 -9.65
CA LYS A 130 14.62 -7.98 -10.57
C LYS A 130 13.74 -9.14 -10.09
N ASP A 131 13.50 -9.24 -8.78
CA ASP A 131 12.79 -10.37 -8.18
C ASP A 131 11.28 -10.15 -8.15
N ASN A 132 10.82 -8.89 -8.24
CA ASN A 132 9.42 -8.55 -8.03
C ASN A 132 8.88 -7.67 -9.14
N ALA A 133 8.00 -8.23 -9.98
CA ALA A 133 7.25 -7.45 -10.95
C ALA A 133 6.34 -6.41 -10.26
N VAL A 134 5.80 -6.75 -9.08
CA VAL A 134 4.94 -5.88 -8.29
C VAL A 134 5.28 -5.95 -6.81
N LYS A 135 5.20 -4.81 -6.13
CA LYS A 135 5.06 -4.73 -4.67
C LYS A 135 3.90 -3.81 -4.32
N ALA A 136 3.07 -4.23 -3.37
CA ALA A 136 2.00 -3.41 -2.81
C ALA A 136 2.29 -3.14 -1.33
N THR A 137 2.21 -1.88 -0.93
CA THR A 137 2.45 -1.44 0.45
C THR A 137 1.27 -0.63 0.95
N VAL A 138 0.89 -0.84 2.20
CA VAL A 138 -0.02 0.03 2.95
C VAL A 138 0.70 0.53 4.19
N MET A 139 0.64 1.83 4.44
CA MET A 139 1.24 2.47 5.61
C MET A 139 0.17 3.09 6.50
N PHE A 140 0.34 2.97 7.83
CA PHE A 140 -0.60 3.45 8.84
C PHE A 140 0.11 4.38 9.82
N PRO A 141 -0.16 5.70 9.82
CA PRO A 141 0.42 6.59 10.82
C PRO A 141 -0.17 6.32 12.21
N SER A 142 0.69 6.43 13.22
CA SER A 142 0.26 6.61 14.61
C SER A 142 -0.13 8.06 14.88
N ALA A 143 -0.94 8.28 15.92
CA ALA A 143 -1.42 9.61 16.31
C ALA A 143 -0.29 10.58 16.75
N GLN A 144 0.90 10.07 17.04
CA GLN A 144 2.05 10.88 17.45
C GLN A 144 2.81 11.48 16.27
N VAL A 145 2.52 11.04 15.04
CA VAL A 145 3.13 11.63 13.84
C VAL A 145 2.51 13.02 13.60
N PRO A 146 3.32 14.08 13.53
CA PRO A 146 2.81 15.43 13.26
C PRO A 146 2.10 15.49 11.91
N MET A 147 0.89 16.05 11.90
CA MET A 147 0.07 16.26 10.69
C MET A 147 -0.19 14.97 9.87
N ALA A 148 -0.07 13.78 10.47
CA ALA A 148 -0.21 12.51 9.75
C ALA A 148 -1.53 12.41 8.96
N GLU A 149 -2.62 12.94 9.53
CA GLU A 149 -3.93 12.97 8.90
C GLU A 149 -3.98 13.92 7.69
N GLN A 150 -3.20 15.00 7.71
CA GLN A 150 -3.16 15.99 6.63
C GLN A 150 -2.28 15.53 5.47
N VAL A 151 -1.15 14.88 5.77
CA VAL A 151 -0.08 14.65 4.78
C VAL A 151 0.11 13.18 4.42
N GLY A 152 -0.55 12.27 5.15
CA GLY A 152 -0.48 10.83 4.88
C GLY A 152 0.95 10.31 4.88
N CYS A 153 1.31 9.49 3.88
CA CYS A 153 2.63 8.88 3.80
C CYS A 153 3.77 9.86 3.45
N TRP A 154 3.48 11.10 3.03
CA TRP A 154 4.51 12.10 2.69
C TRP A 154 5.38 12.51 3.87
N ALA A 155 4.87 12.43 5.11
CA ALA A 155 5.67 12.71 6.32
C ALA A 155 6.90 11.80 6.44
N THR A 156 6.96 10.71 5.66
CA THR A 156 8.07 9.75 5.65
C THR A 156 9.07 9.95 4.51
N CYS A 157 8.77 10.86 3.57
CA CYS A 157 9.50 11.03 2.32
C CYS A 157 10.41 12.25 2.41
N HIS A 158 11.71 12.04 2.54
CA HIS A 158 12.70 13.10 2.72
C HIS A 158 13.71 13.17 1.58
N GLN A 159 14.22 14.37 1.31
CA GLN A 159 15.17 14.63 0.22
C GLN A 159 16.49 13.82 0.34
N ASP A 160 16.88 13.47 1.58
CA ASP A 160 18.10 12.72 1.87
C ASP A 160 17.89 11.19 1.88
N ALA A 161 16.66 10.73 1.61
CA ALA A 161 16.34 9.31 1.52
C ALA A 161 17.02 8.65 0.32
N LYS A 162 17.42 7.40 0.49
CA LYS A 162 18.07 6.57 -0.53
C LYS A 162 17.24 6.57 -1.80
N THR A 163 17.93 6.72 -2.93
CA THR A 163 17.39 6.86 -4.30
C THR A 163 16.83 8.24 -4.68
N MET A 164 16.65 9.17 -3.75
CA MET A 164 16.40 10.59 -4.06
C MET A 164 17.61 11.23 -4.75
N PRO A 165 17.44 12.33 -5.49
CA PRO A 165 18.54 13.00 -6.20
C PRO A 165 19.75 13.33 -5.31
N ASP A 166 19.48 13.83 -4.10
CA ASP A 166 20.51 14.20 -3.10
C ASP A 166 20.68 13.12 -2.00
N GLY A 167 20.06 11.96 -2.20
CA GLY A 167 19.97 10.90 -1.20
C GLY A 167 21.25 10.08 -1.07
N LYS A 168 21.52 9.59 0.15
CA LYS A 168 22.60 8.64 0.45
C LYS A 168 22.02 7.32 0.98
N ASP A 169 22.34 6.97 2.22
CA ASP A 169 21.99 5.68 2.82
C ASP A 169 20.75 5.73 3.71
N LYS A 170 20.28 6.93 4.06
CA LYS A 170 19.09 7.08 4.91
C LYS A 170 17.87 6.47 4.24
N THR A 171 17.03 5.81 5.01
CA THR A 171 15.73 5.34 4.52
C THR A 171 14.64 6.33 4.91
N LYS A 172 13.37 5.99 4.72
CA LYS A 172 12.25 6.80 5.22
C LYS A 172 12.33 6.95 6.73
N TYR A 173 11.93 8.11 7.28
CA TYR A 173 11.90 8.37 8.72
C TYR A 173 10.81 9.40 9.07
N VAL A 174 10.52 9.55 10.36
CA VAL A 174 9.64 10.57 10.94
C VAL A 174 10.27 11.13 12.21
N SER A 175 9.91 12.35 12.59
CA SER A 175 10.45 13.02 13.78
C SER A 175 9.80 12.57 15.10
N ALA A 176 8.57 12.06 15.05
CA ALA A 176 7.85 11.55 16.20
C ALA A 176 6.84 10.47 15.78
N GLY A 177 6.54 9.55 16.70
CA GLY A 177 5.65 8.43 16.45
C GLY A 177 6.27 7.39 15.49
N ALA A 178 5.38 6.67 14.82
CA ALA A 178 5.71 5.66 13.83
C ALA A 178 4.67 5.61 12.72
N TYR A 179 5.07 5.09 11.56
CA TYR A 179 4.16 4.44 10.63
C TYR A 179 4.34 2.94 10.75
N GLU A 180 3.27 2.19 10.95
CA GLU A 180 3.28 0.75 10.66
C GLU A 180 3.21 0.56 9.14
N LEU A 181 3.86 -0.47 8.61
CA LEU A 181 3.76 -0.81 7.20
C LEU A 181 3.52 -2.29 7.01
N MET A 182 2.64 -2.62 6.08
CA MET A 182 2.49 -3.95 5.52
C MET A 182 2.86 -3.92 4.05
N GLN A 183 3.76 -4.82 3.63
CA GLN A 183 4.15 -4.92 2.23
C GLN A 183 4.07 -6.37 1.77
N TRP A 184 3.51 -6.57 0.58
CA TRP A 184 3.56 -7.82 -0.16
C TRP A 184 4.37 -7.60 -1.43
N SER A 185 5.18 -8.59 -1.80
CA SER A 185 5.97 -8.60 -3.02
C SER A 185 5.60 -9.81 -3.89
N SER A 186 5.64 -9.68 -5.21
CA SER A 186 5.23 -10.75 -6.13
C SER A 186 6.08 -12.03 -6.07
N SER A 187 7.24 -11.99 -5.42
CA SER A 187 8.01 -13.19 -5.03
C SER A 187 7.39 -14.00 -3.88
N GLY A 188 6.28 -13.53 -3.27
CA GLY A 188 5.62 -14.13 -2.12
C GLY A 188 6.11 -13.63 -0.76
N LYS A 189 7.07 -12.69 -0.73
CA LYS A 189 7.56 -12.10 0.52
C LYS A 189 6.51 -11.16 1.12
N VAL A 190 6.34 -11.27 2.44
CA VAL A 190 5.48 -10.39 3.25
C VAL A 190 6.33 -9.73 4.33
N ALA A 191 6.09 -8.44 4.56
CA ALA A 191 6.77 -7.66 5.58
C ALA A 191 5.75 -7.03 6.55
N ASP A 192 6.04 -7.19 7.84
CA ASP A 192 5.44 -6.47 8.96
C ASP A 192 6.51 -5.53 9.52
N GLY A 193 6.41 -4.25 9.20
CA GLY A 193 7.49 -3.30 9.46
C GLY A 193 7.01 -1.98 10.04
N SER A 194 7.95 -1.06 10.17
CA SER A 194 7.66 0.30 10.62
C SER A 194 8.62 1.34 10.04
N VAL A 195 8.18 2.61 10.06
CA VAL A 195 9.02 3.78 9.85
C VAL A 195 9.01 4.62 11.13
N THR A 196 10.16 4.73 11.77
CA THR A 196 10.41 5.60 12.93
C THR A 196 11.58 6.52 12.60
N ASP A 197 12.73 6.38 13.26
CA ASP A 197 13.99 7.04 12.89
C ASP A 197 14.58 6.53 11.56
N GLN A 198 14.09 5.36 11.12
CA GLN A 198 14.42 4.70 9.86
C GLN A 198 13.32 3.72 9.49
N ARG A 199 13.32 3.25 8.25
CA ARG A 199 12.45 2.18 7.76
C ARG A 199 13.03 0.82 8.11
N ARG A 200 12.26 0.03 8.84
CA ARG A 200 12.51 -1.40 9.13
C ARG A 200 11.41 -2.23 8.48
N MET A 201 11.80 -3.31 7.80
CA MET A 201 10.85 -4.21 7.10
C MET A 201 10.46 -5.43 7.93
N ASP A 202 11.01 -5.54 9.13
CA ASP A 202 10.76 -6.59 10.11
C ASP A 202 10.49 -5.97 11.49
N GLY A 203 10.18 -6.82 12.45
CA GLY A 203 9.97 -6.42 13.84
C GLY A 203 8.66 -5.67 14.10
N GLY A 204 7.76 -5.59 13.11
CA GLY A 204 6.40 -5.09 13.32
C GLY A 204 5.60 -5.96 14.28
N GLN A 205 4.60 -5.35 14.91
CA GLN A 205 3.76 -5.99 15.94
C GLN A 205 2.30 -6.15 15.47
N ALA A 206 2.02 -5.84 14.21
CA ALA A 206 0.69 -5.89 13.65
C ALA A 206 0.27 -7.31 13.27
N GLY A 207 1.20 -8.27 13.24
CA GLY A 207 0.92 -9.67 12.86
C GLY A 207 0.52 -9.78 11.40
N VAL A 208 1.17 -9.01 10.52
CA VAL A 208 0.78 -8.90 9.10
C VAL A 208 0.89 -10.25 8.41
N LYS A 209 -0.19 -10.62 7.72
CA LYS A 209 -0.21 -11.68 6.71
C LYS A 209 -0.65 -11.07 5.39
N ALA A 210 -0.16 -11.63 4.29
CA ALA A 210 -0.64 -11.24 2.98
C ALA A 210 -0.60 -12.40 2.00
N GLU A 211 -1.58 -12.43 1.13
CA GLU A 211 -1.59 -13.28 -0.06
C GLU A 211 -1.85 -12.40 -1.28
N GLY A 212 -1.26 -12.76 -2.41
CA GLY A 212 -1.46 -12.00 -3.63
C GLY A 212 -1.15 -12.83 -4.86
N GLY A 213 -1.77 -12.44 -5.97
CA GLY A 213 -1.65 -13.15 -7.23
C GLY A 213 -2.18 -12.33 -8.39
N LYS A 214 -1.85 -12.78 -9.60
CA LYS A 214 -2.31 -12.19 -10.85
C LYS A 214 -3.37 -13.08 -11.47
N ASN A 215 -4.49 -12.50 -11.89
CA ASN A 215 -5.52 -13.14 -12.71
C ASN A 215 -5.79 -12.27 -13.93
N GLY A 216 -5.53 -12.79 -15.13
CA GLY A 216 -5.49 -11.99 -16.35
C GLY A 216 -4.47 -10.86 -16.21
N ASP A 217 -4.91 -9.62 -16.39
CA ASP A 217 -4.09 -8.41 -16.25
C ASP A 217 -4.14 -7.78 -14.85
N SER A 218 -4.98 -8.31 -13.95
CA SER A 218 -5.24 -7.71 -12.65
C SER A 218 -4.45 -8.44 -11.55
N TRP A 219 -3.83 -7.67 -10.67
CA TRP A 219 -3.29 -8.15 -9.41
C TRP A 219 -4.33 -7.99 -8.32
N THR A 220 -4.44 -9.00 -7.45
CA THR A 220 -5.17 -8.90 -6.19
C THR A 220 -4.20 -9.19 -5.06
N VAL A 221 -4.21 -8.35 -4.03
CA VAL A 221 -3.43 -8.55 -2.80
C VAL A 221 -4.35 -8.36 -1.61
N THR A 222 -4.45 -9.37 -0.76
CA THR A 222 -5.22 -9.33 0.48
C THR A 222 -4.25 -9.34 1.66
N PHE A 223 -4.30 -8.28 2.47
CA PHE A 223 -3.58 -8.19 3.74
C PHE A 223 -4.54 -8.50 4.88
N SER A 224 -4.01 -9.11 5.95
CA SER A 224 -4.63 -9.10 7.27
C SER A 224 -3.63 -8.61 8.31
N ARG A 225 -4.14 -7.93 9.33
CA ARG A 225 -3.38 -7.47 10.50
C ARG A 225 -4.27 -7.45 11.72
N LYS A 226 -3.67 -7.41 12.91
CA LYS A 226 -4.37 -7.15 14.17
C LYS A 226 -5.25 -5.90 14.04
N LEU A 227 -6.48 -6.00 14.49
CA LEU A 227 -7.47 -4.92 14.47
C LEU A 227 -6.98 -3.72 15.31
N PRO A 228 -6.93 -2.51 14.73
CA PRO A 228 -6.65 -1.30 15.51
C PRO A 228 -7.74 -1.01 16.53
N ALA A 229 -7.37 -0.36 17.64
CA ALA A 229 -8.32 -0.01 18.70
C ALA A 229 -9.21 1.20 18.33
N THR A 230 -8.80 2.00 17.34
CA THR A 230 -9.54 3.19 16.90
C THR A 230 -10.57 2.83 15.84
N PRO A 231 -11.78 3.41 15.87
CA PRO A 231 -12.82 3.13 14.89
C PRO A 231 -12.49 3.69 13.49
N THR A 232 -11.61 4.69 13.41
CA THR A 232 -11.08 5.24 12.16
C THR A 232 -9.61 4.88 12.05
N VAL A 233 -9.22 4.33 10.91
CA VAL A 233 -7.85 3.90 10.61
C VAL A 233 -7.32 4.71 9.43
N HIS A 234 -6.34 5.55 9.67
CA HIS A 234 -5.68 6.32 8.62
C HIS A 234 -4.69 5.43 7.86
N PHE A 235 -4.64 5.57 6.54
CA PHE A 235 -3.71 4.81 5.71
C PHE A 235 -3.30 5.55 4.43
N GLY A 236 -2.25 5.04 3.80
CA GLY A 236 -1.86 5.41 2.43
C GLY A 236 -1.28 4.22 1.69
N LEU A 237 -1.37 4.25 0.36
CA LEU A 237 -0.94 3.18 -0.53
C LEU A 237 0.37 3.53 -1.23
N ALA A 238 1.17 2.52 -1.51
CA ALA A 238 2.25 2.59 -2.50
C ALA A 238 2.31 1.31 -3.33
N VAL A 239 2.43 1.46 -4.65
CA VAL A 239 2.63 0.35 -5.58
C VAL A 239 3.91 0.57 -6.37
N HIS A 240 4.80 -0.41 -6.30
CA HIS A 240 5.88 -0.55 -7.26
C HIS A 240 5.41 -1.50 -8.35
N ALA A 241 5.45 -1.07 -9.61
CA ALA A 241 5.06 -1.87 -10.78
C ALA A 241 6.21 -1.93 -11.79
N ASP A 242 6.17 -2.92 -12.68
CA ASP A 242 7.20 -3.17 -13.72
C ASP A 242 8.62 -3.19 -13.15
N HIS A 243 8.83 -3.97 -12.07
CA HIS A 243 10.15 -4.16 -11.45
C HIS A 243 10.77 -2.90 -10.81
N ALA A 244 9.96 -1.89 -10.56
CA ALA A 244 10.46 -0.66 -9.96
C ALA A 244 10.89 -0.82 -8.50
N GLY A 245 11.98 -0.16 -8.15
CA GLY A 245 12.55 -0.11 -6.81
C GLY A 245 12.65 1.31 -6.26
N GLY A 246 12.97 1.41 -4.97
CA GLY A 246 13.22 2.69 -4.30
C GLY A 246 12.05 3.67 -4.39
N ARG A 247 12.34 4.90 -4.81
CA ARG A 247 11.35 5.99 -4.99
C ARG A 247 10.48 5.88 -6.24
N PHE A 248 10.75 4.95 -7.15
CA PHE A 248 9.97 4.77 -8.37
C PHE A 248 8.71 3.95 -8.06
N HIS A 249 7.72 4.61 -7.47
CA HIS A 249 6.42 4.02 -7.14
C HIS A 249 5.29 4.98 -7.44
N HIS A 250 4.08 4.45 -7.42
CA HIS A 250 2.84 5.22 -7.40
C HIS A 250 2.29 5.23 -5.98
N VAL A 251 1.82 6.39 -5.50
CA VAL A 251 1.32 6.58 -4.14
C VAL A 251 -0.07 7.21 -4.15
N SER A 252 -0.85 6.95 -3.11
CA SER A 252 -2.09 7.70 -2.84
C SER A 252 -1.81 8.85 -1.87
N PHE A 253 -2.73 9.82 -1.79
CA PHE A 253 -2.85 10.67 -0.61
C PHE A 253 -3.33 9.87 0.62
N GLY A 254 -3.44 10.55 1.77
CA GLY A 254 -3.98 9.95 2.99
C GLY A 254 -5.47 9.67 2.84
N HIS A 255 -5.89 8.50 3.32
CA HIS A 255 -7.28 8.04 3.34
C HIS A 255 -7.63 7.45 4.70
N THR A 256 -8.91 7.17 4.90
CA THR A 256 -9.48 6.60 6.12
C THR A 256 -10.26 5.31 5.84
N ILE A 257 -10.09 4.33 6.71
CA ILE A 257 -10.96 3.16 6.82
C ILE A 257 -11.87 3.36 8.03
N GLY A 258 -13.19 3.29 7.83
CA GLY A 258 -14.18 3.31 8.90
C GLY A 258 -14.54 1.90 9.37
N LEU A 259 -14.24 1.57 10.62
CA LEU A 259 -14.60 0.30 11.26
C LEU A 259 -16.00 0.40 11.86
N GLY A 260 -17.03 0.02 11.08
CA GLY A 260 -18.43 0.13 11.51
C GLY A 260 -18.96 1.57 11.53
N GLY A 261 -18.26 2.50 10.89
CA GLY A 261 -18.61 3.90 10.77
C GLY A 261 -18.18 4.48 9.42
N ASP A 262 -18.17 5.80 9.32
CA ASP A 262 -17.74 6.50 8.10
C ASP A 262 -16.21 6.50 7.92
N GLY A 263 -15.82 6.63 6.66
CA GLY A 263 -14.45 6.68 6.17
C GLY A 263 -14.48 6.63 4.64
N ASP A 264 -13.37 6.96 3.99
CA ASP A 264 -13.25 6.87 2.53
C ASP A 264 -13.49 5.43 2.06
N VAL A 265 -12.99 4.46 2.84
CA VAL A 265 -13.26 3.04 2.69
C VAL A 265 -14.09 2.56 3.87
N LYS A 266 -15.30 2.07 3.62
CA LYS A 266 -16.18 1.53 4.67
C LYS A 266 -15.87 0.05 4.89
N ALA A 267 -15.34 -0.30 6.06
CA ALA A 267 -15.01 -1.69 6.34
C ALA A 267 -16.26 -2.49 6.73
N GLN A 268 -16.47 -3.63 6.06
CA GLN A 268 -17.56 -4.55 6.36
C GLN A 268 -17.20 -5.44 7.54
N LYS A 269 -18.01 -5.42 8.60
CA LYS A 269 -17.90 -6.41 9.68
C LYS A 269 -18.44 -7.76 9.20
N PHE A 270 -17.78 -8.86 9.56
CA PHE A 270 -18.22 -10.22 9.24
C PHE A 270 -17.97 -11.21 10.37
#